data_AF-A0A645HQ64-F1
#
_entry.id   AF-A0A645HQ64-F1
#
_cell.length_a   1.000
_cell.length_b   1.000
_cell.length_c   1.000
_cell.angle_alpha   90.00
_cell.angle_beta   90.00
_cell.angle_gamma   90.00
#
_symmetry.space_group_name_H-M   'P 1'
#
loop_
_entity.id
_entity.type
_entity.pdbx_description
1 polymer ?
#
loop_
_entity_poly.entity_id
_entity_poly.type
_entity_poly.pdbx_seq_one_letter_code
_entity_poly.pdbx_strand_id
1 'polypeptide(L)'
;MLVASGIALHDIPEGMAIAVGQEATEGLGFLIALAITLHNLPEGMATTAPLKMAHVRGWKILLLNIGIAFFTPLGALLGVIAVEGVKDSLAFFLALAGGAMAFLVFAELWPLSRERHPHYALLGGVVGYGLFALISLLH
;
A
#
# COMPACT_ATOMS: atom_id res chain seq x y z
N MET A 1 -10.62 12.24 -1.02
CA MET A 1 -9.62 12.67 -0.01
C MET A 1 -9.41 11.58 1.03
N LEU A 2 -10.46 10.87 1.50
CA LEU A 2 -10.33 9.69 2.36
C LEU A 2 -9.38 8.62 1.81
N VAL A 3 -9.52 8.26 0.52
CA VAL A 3 -8.61 7.31 -0.17
C VAL A 3 -7.15 7.76 -0.07
N ALA A 4 -6.86 9.03 -0.41
CA ALA A 4 -5.51 9.60 -0.36
C ALA A 4 -4.92 9.62 1.06
N SER A 5 -5.72 9.95 2.08
CA SER A 5 -5.26 9.93 3.47
C SER A 5 -5.10 8.52 4.04
N GLY A 6 -5.98 7.58 3.67
CA GLY A 6 -5.87 6.18 4.10
C GLY A 6 -4.62 5.52 3.53
N ILE A 7 -4.33 5.83 2.27
CA ILE A 7 -3.10 5.45 1.59
C ILE A 7 -1.87 6.09 2.25
N ALA A 8 -1.84 7.41 2.41
CA ALA A 8 -0.70 8.07 3.09
C ALA A 8 -0.38 7.48 4.49
N LEU A 9 -1.40 7.02 5.22
CA LEU A 9 -1.21 6.39 6.53
C LEU A 9 -0.72 4.95 6.46
N HIS A 10 -1.02 4.18 5.42
CA HIS A 10 -0.47 2.83 5.27
C HIS A 10 0.99 2.81 4.81
N ASP A 11 1.43 3.90 4.17
CA ASP A 11 2.79 4.03 3.60
C ASP A 11 3.81 4.08 4.74
N ILE A 12 3.41 4.56 5.92
CA ILE A 12 4.25 4.62 7.12
C ILE A 12 4.66 3.20 7.57
N PRO A 13 3.73 2.26 7.88
CA PRO A 13 4.08 0.88 8.17
C PRO A 13 4.90 0.18 7.07
N GLU A 14 4.61 0.42 5.79
CA GLU A 14 5.39 -0.14 4.67
C GLU A 14 6.84 0.33 4.73
N GLY A 15 7.06 1.62 4.91
CA GLY A 15 8.37 2.20 5.15
C GLY A 15 9.08 1.57 6.34
N MET A 16 8.39 1.43 7.48
CA MET A 16 8.96 0.81 8.68
C MET A 16 9.40 -0.64 8.44
N ALA A 17 8.66 -1.39 7.62
CA ALA A 17 9.01 -2.77 7.27
C ALA A 17 10.34 -2.85 6.49
N ILE A 18 10.67 -1.86 5.65
CA ILE A 18 11.98 -1.78 4.97
C ILE A 18 13.11 -1.70 6.00
N ALA A 19 12.98 -0.80 6.98
CA ALA A 19 14.00 -0.59 8.01
C ALA A 19 14.17 -1.82 8.91
N VAL A 20 13.07 -2.39 9.40
CA VAL A 20 13.13 -3.58 10.27
C VAL A 20 13.61 -4.81 9.51
N GLY A 21 13.23 -4.97 8.24
CA GLY A 21 13.73 -6.04 7.40
C GLY A 21 15.24 -5.98 7.20
N GLN A 22 15.78 -4.78 6.99
CA GLN A 22 17.23 -4.59 6.85
C GLN A 22 18.00 -4.97 8.11
N GLU A 23 17.45 -4.66 9.29
CA GLU A 23 18.03 -5.04 10.59
C GLU A 23 17.88 -6.54 10.89
N ALA A 24 16.84 -7.18 10.38
CA ALA A 24 16.59 -8.60 10.62
C ALA A 24 17.55 -9.50 9.83
N THR A 25 17.84 -9.16 8.57
CA THR A 25 18.73 -9.93 7.70
C THR A 25 19.32 -9.03 6.62
N GLU A 26 20.62 -9.17 6.36
CA GLU A 26 21.29 -8.40 5.32
C GLU A 26 20.60 -8.63 3.95
N GLY A 27 20.20 -7.54 3.30
CA GLY A 27 19.55 -7.56 1.98
C GLY A 27 18.03 -7.76 2.00
N LEU A 28 17.42 -8.14 3.14
CA LEU A 28 15.97 -8.30 3.24
C LEU A 28 15.24 -6.95 3.10
N GLY A 29 15.77 -5.87 3.66
CA GLY A 29 15.19 -4.53 3.51
C GLY A 29 15.14 -4.07 2.05
N PHE A 30 16.19 -4.36 1.28
CA PHE A 30 16.21 -4.06 -0.17
C PHE A 30 15.15 -4.85 -0.94
N LEU A 31 14.98 -6.14 -0.61
CA LEU A 31 13.93 -6.98 -1.22
C LEU A 31 12.52 -6.45 -0.88
N ILE A 32 12.29 -6.06 0.37
CA ILE A 32 11.01 -5.47 0.82
C ILE A 32 10.75 -4.14 0.10
N ALA A 33 11.76 -3.27 -0.02
CA ALA A 33 11.63 -2.01 -0.75
C ALA A 33 11.26 -2.21 -2.23
N LEU A 34 11.84 -3.23 -2.88
CA LEU A 34 11.49 -3.57 -4.25
C LEU A 34 10.05 -4.09 -4.37
N ALA A 35 9.62 -4.93 -3.43
CA ALA A 35 8.25 -5.45 -3.39
C ALA A 35 7.22 -4.32 -3.18
N ILE A 36 7.47 -3.41 -2.23
CA ILE A 36 6.63 -2.22 -1.98
C ILE A 36 6.59 -1.32 -3.22
N THR A 37 7.73 -1.10 -3.89
CA THR A 37 7.75 -0.31 -5.14
C THR A 37 6.80 -0.87 -6.20
N LEU A 38 6.73 -2.20 -6.34
CA LEU A 38 5.80 -2.87 -7.25
C LEU A 38 4.35 -2.79 -6.76
N HIS A 39 4.12 -2.76 -5.45
CA HIS A 39 2.79 -2.60 -4.83
C HIS A 39 2.20 -1.20 -5.02
N ASN A 40 3.03 -0.16 -4.84
CA ASN A 40 2.57 1.24 -4.82
C ASN A 40 2.28 1.74 -6.24
N LEU A 41 2.70 1.01 -7.29
CA LEU A 41 2.34 1.33 -8.68
C LEU A 41 0.82 1.14 -8.94
N PRO A 42 0.22 -0.05 -8.72
CA PRO A 42 -1.23 -0.23 -8.73
C PRO A 42 -1.99 0.77 -7.86
N GLU A 43 -1.45 1.09 -6.70
CA GLU A 43 -2.09 1.98 -5.73
C GLU A 43 -2.09 3.44 -6.19
N GLY A 44 -0.96 3.92 -6.74
CA GLY A 44 -0.88 5.22 -7.40
C GLY A 44 -1.81 5.32 -8.60
N MET A 45 -2.10 4.22 -9.30
CA MET A 45 -3.14 4.18 -10.32
C MET A 45 -4.54 4.29 -9.69
N ALA A 46 -4.78 3.62 -8.57
CA ALA A 46 -6.05 3.64 -7.84
C ALA A 46 -6.37 5.02 -7.24
N THR A 47 -5.37 5.82 -6.82
CA THR A 47 -5.57 7.23 -6.41
C THR A 47 -5.79 8.14 -7.60
N THR A 48 -5.06 7.90 -8.70
CA THR A 48 -5.08 8.75 -9.90
C THR A 48 -6.38 8.64 -10.67
N ALA A 49 -6.89 7.43 -10.86
CA ALA A 49 -8.08 7.16 -11.67
C ALA A 49 -9.31 7.99 -11.25
N PRO A 50 -9.80 7.94 -9.98
CA PRO A 50 -10.97 8.72 -9.57
C PRO A 50 -10.73 10.23 -9.67
N LEU A 51 -9.53 10.72 -9.41
CA LEU A 51 -9.20 12.15 -9.53
C LEU A 51 -9.20 12.63 -10.99
N LYS A 52 -8.69 11.80 -11.92
CA LYS A 52 -8.78 12.09 -13.35
C LYS A 52 -10.22 12.11 -13.84
N MET A 53 -11.06 11.20 -13.32
CA MET A 53 -12.49 11.16 -13.63
C MET A 53 -13.26 12.35 -13.06
N ALA A 54 -12.84 12.87 -11.91
CA ALA A 54 -13.32 14.12 -11.35
C ALA A 54 -12.71 15.37 -12.03
N HIS A 55 -12.05 15.21 -13.19
CA HIS A 55 -11.44 16.29 -13.98
C HIS A 55 -10.39 17.12 -13.22
N VAL A 56 -9.72 16.55 -12.22
CA VAL A 56 -8.62 17.21 -11.54
C VAL A 56 -7.42 17.37 -12.49
N ARG A 57 -6.78 18.54 -12.47
CA ARG A 57 -5.61 18.84 -13.31
C ARG A 57 -4.46 17.88 -12.99
N GLY A 58 -3.81 17.35 -14.03
CA GLY A 58 -2.77 16.32 -13.89
C GLY A 58 -1.63 16.68 -12.92
N TRP A 59 -1.16 17.92 -12.93
CA TRP A 59 -0.09 18.35 -12.00
C TRP A 59 -0.53 18.31 -10.53
N LYS A 60 -1.81 18.55 -10.22
CA LYS A 60 -2.34 18.46 -8.85
C LYS A 60 -2.38 17.02 -8.38
N ILE A 61 -2.73 16.09 -9.29
CA ILE A 61 -2.73 14.66 -9.00
C ILE A 61 -1.30 14.17 -8.78
N LEU A 62 -0.36 14.62 -9.61
CA LEU A 62 1.06 14.31 -9.43
C LEU A 62 1.58 14.80 -8.07
N LEU A 63 1.32 16.05 -7.70
CA LEU A 63 1.74 16.57 -6.39
C LEU A 63 1.11 15.81 -5.23
N LEU A 64 -0.16 15.43 -5.35
CA LEU A 64 -0.83 14.64 -4.32
C LEU A 64 -0.17 13.26 -4.18
N ASN A 65 0.11 12.57 -5.28
CA ASN A 65 0.79 11.27 -5.24
C ASN A 65 2.24 11.36 -4.75
N ILE A 66 2.97 12.43 -5.06
CA ILE A 66 4.30 12.68 -4.48
C ILE A 66 4.18 12.89 -2.97
N GLY A 67 3.17 13.66 -2.53
CA GLY A 67 2.92 13.89 -1.11
C GLY A 67 2.52 12.61 -0.35
N ILE A 68 1.78 11.71 -1.00
CA ILE A 68 1.48 10.37 -0.49
C ILE A 68 2.76 9.54 -0.40
N ALA A 69 3.49 9.41 -1.51
CA ALA A 69 4.68 8.57 -1.60
C ALA A 69 5.82 8.99 -0.66
N PHE A 70 5.77 10.22 -0.12
CA PHE A 70 6.68 10.69 0.91
C PHE A 70 6.52 9.95 2.24
N PHE A 71 5.35 9.37 2.52
CA PHE A 71 5.11 8.67 3.78
C PHE A 71 5.88 7.36 3.88
N THR A 72 6.20 6.70 2.76
CA THR A 72 7.05 5.50 2.73
C THR A 72 8.49 5.78 3.23
N PRO A 73 9.26 6.73 2.66
CA PRO A 73 10.58 7.06 3.18
C PRO A 73 10.54 7.68 4.59
N LEU A 74 9.47 8.40 4.94
CA LEU A 74 9.25 8.86 6.31
C LEU A 74 9.09 7.66 7.27
N GLY A 75 8.28 6.68 6.91
CA GLY A 75 8.10 5.43 7.65
C GLY A 75 9.41 4.66 7.82
N ALA A 76 10.24 4.59 6.77
CA ALA A 76 11.56 3.96 6.85
C ALA A 76 12.48 4.69 7.84
N LEU A 77 12.51 6.03 7.81
CA LEU A 77 13.27 6.82 8.78
C LEU A 77 12.79 6.60 10.21
N LEU A 78 11.47 6.63 10.43
CA LEU A 78 10.87 6.34 11.73
C LEU A 78 11.20 4.91 12.18
N GLY A 79 11.18 3.96 11.26
CA GLY A 79 11.58 2.57 11.47
C GLY A 79 13.01 2.46 12.00
N VAL A 80 13.97 3.13 11.37
CA VAL A 80 15.39 3.16 11.80
C VAL A 80 15.56 3.76 13.20
N ILE A 81 14.89 4.86 13.50
CA ILE A 81 14.98 5.53 14.82
C ILE A 81 14.37 4.63 15.91
N ALA A 82 13.33 3.89 15.57
CA ALA A 82 12.52 3.18 16.52
C ALA A 82 12.85 1.68 16.62
N VAL A 83 13.83 1.15 15.87
CA VAL A 83 14.18 -0.29 15.80
C VAL A 83 14.26 -0.97 17.17
N GLU A 84 14.88 -0.33 18.17
CA GLU A 84 15.02 -0.91 19.52
C GLU A 84 13.68 -1.03 20.28
N GLY A 85 12.72 -0.13 20.04
CA GLY A 85 11.36 -0.19 20.61
C GLY A 85 10.28 -0.79 19.68
N VAL A 86 10.60 -0.93 18.39
CA VAL A 86 9.66 -1.35 17.35
C VAL A 86 9.65 -2.86 17.14
N LYS A 87 10.65 -3.63 17.57
CA LYS A 87 10.55 -5.11 17.44
C LYS A 87 9.25 -5.66 18.05
N ASP A 88 8.84 -5.14 19.22
CA ASP A 88 7.56 -5.50 19.85
C ASP A 88 6.35 -4.75 19.24
N SER A 89 6.57 -3.55 18.69
CA SER A 89 5.53 -2.70 18.09
C SER A 89 5.25 -3.02 16.61
N LEU A 90 6.12 -3.79 15.94
CA LEU A 90 6.07 -4.10 14.52
C LEU A 90 4.78 -4.85 14.21
N ALA A 91 4.42 -5.83 15.05
CA ALA A 91 3.18 -6.56 14.91
C ALA A 91 1.95 -5.63 14.94
N PHE A 92 1.98 -4.60 15.80
CA PHE A 92 0.92 -3.58 15.85
C PHE A 92 0.87 -2.76 14.56
N PHE A 93 2.00 -2.27 14.06
CA PHE A 93 2.02 -1.47 12.82
C PHE A 93 1.66 -2.29 11.58
N LEU A 94 2.10 -3.54 11.49
CA LEU A 94 1.71 -4.46 10.41
C LEU A 94 0.21 -4.78 10.48
N ALA A 95 -0.35 -5.00 11.67
CA ALA A 95 -1.78 -5.23 11.85
C ALA A 95 -2.60 -3.97 11.51
N LEU A 96 -2.13 -2.79 11.90
CA LEU A 96 -2.73 -1.50 11.55
C LEU A 96 -2.74 -1.28 10.03
N ALA A 97 -1.63 -1.56 9.35
CA ALA A 97 -1.51 -1.48 7.90
C ALA A 97 -2.46 -2.45 7.19
N GLY A 98 -2.46 -3.72 7.62
CA GLY A 98 -3.37 -4.74 7.10
C GLY A 98 -4.84 -4.36 7.28
N GLY A 99 -5.19 -3.77 8.43
CA GLY A 99 -6.53 -3.24 8.69
C GLY A 99 -6.92 -2.06 7.79
N ALA A 100 -6.01 -1.10 7.60
CA ALA A 100 -6.21 0.03 6.70
C ALA A 100 -6.42 -0.43 5.25
N MET A 101 -5.61 -1.40 4.78
CA MET A 101 -5.75 -1.97 3.44
C MET A 101 -7.01 -2.78 3.26
N ALA A 102 -7.43 -3.55 4.26
CA ALA A 102 -8.71 -4.23 4.23
C ALA A 102 -9.87 -3.22 4.08
N PHE A 103 -9.88 -2.14 4.86
CA PHE A 103 -10.88 -1.08 4.71
C PHE A 103 -10.85 -0.46 3.31
N LEU A 104 -9.67 -0.07 2.81
CA LEU A 104 -9.53 0.53 1.48
C LEU A 104 -10.06 -0.41 0.38
N VAL A 105 -9.70 -1.68 0.43
CA VAL A 105 -10.14 -2.67 -0.57
C VAL A 105 -11.65 -2.89 -0.49
N PHE A 106 -12.20 -3.17 0.70
CA PHE A 106 -13.60 -3.59 0.83
C PHE A 106 -14.60 -2.43 0.86
N ALA A 107 -14.23 -1.27 1.40
CA ALA A 107 -15.12 -0.12 1.54
C ALA A 107 -15.03 0.86 0.36
N GLU A 108 -13.89 0.93 -0.33
CA GLU A 108 -13.67 1.92 -1.39
C GLU A 108 -13.46 1.26 -2.77
N LEU A 109 -12.40 0.47 -2.94
CA LEU A 109 -11.98 -0.04 -4.26
C LEU A 109 -12.97 -1.06 -4.85
N TRP A 110 -13.39 -2.03 -4.05
CA TRP A 110 -14.30 -3.09 -4.50
C TRP A 110 -15.71 -2.56 -4.84
N PRO A 111 -16.36 -1.73 -3.99
CA PRO A 111 -17.62 -1.10 -4.34
C PRO A 111 -17.52 -0.24 -5.59
N LEU A 112 -16.47 0.59 -5.72
CA LEU A 112 -16.25 1.43 -6.90
C LEU A 112 -16.11 0.60 -8.19
N SER A 113 -15.36 -0.50 -8.13
CA SER A 113 -15.20 -1.41 -9.27
C SER A 113 -16.53 -2.09 -9.63
N ARG A 114 -17.28 -2.58 -8.63
CA ARG A 114 -18.59 -3.21 -8.84
C ARG A 114 -19.63 -2.25 -9.40
N GLU A 115 -19.66 -1.00 -8.95
CA GLU A 115 -20.59 0.02 -9.44
C GLU A 115 -20.37 0.30 -10.94
N ARG A 116 -19.12 0.25 -11.39
CA ARG A 116 -18.76 0.46 -12.80
C ARG A 116 -18.98 -0.78 -13.67
N HIS A 117 -18.40 -1.91 -13.27
CA HIS A 117 -18.40 -3.14 -14.05
C HIS A 117 -18.45 -4.38 -13.14
N PRO A 118 -19.65 -4.86 -12.75
CA PRO A 118 -19.81 -5.94 -11.78
C PRO A 118 -19.09 -7.24 -12.16
N HIS A 119 -19.15 -7.62 -13.44
CA HIS A 119 -18.52 -8.85 -13.93
C HIS A 119 -16.99 -8.76 -13.93
N TYR A 120 -16.42 -7.61 -14.33
CA TYR A 120 -14.96 -7.41 -14.30
C TYR A 120 -14.44 -7.27 -12.88
N ALA A 121 -15.20 -6.64 -11.97
CA ALA A 121 -14.85 -6.59 -10.55
C ALA A 121 -14.73 -8.00 -9.96
N LEU A 122 -15.74 -8.85 -10.20
CA LEU A 122 -15.72 -10.23 -9.72
C LEU A 122 -14.56 -11.03 -10.34
N LEU A 123 -14.42 -10.98 -11.66
CA LEU A 123 -13.41 -11.74 -12.39
C LEU A 123 -11.99 -11.31 -12.00
N GLY A 124 -11.74 -10.00 -11.91
CA GLY A 124 -10.47 -9.45 -11.45
C GLY A 124 -10.16 -9.82 -10.01
N GLY A 125 -11.15 -9.78 -9.10
CA GLY A 125 -10.99 -10.22 -7.72
C GLY A 125 -10.64 -11.70 -7.58
N VAL A 126 -11.36 -12.57 -8.29
CA VAL A 126 -11.12 -14.02 -8.26
C VAL A 126 -9.77 -14.36 -8.86
N VAL A 127 -9.42 -13.80 -10.03
CA VAL A 127 -8.12 -14.03 -10.68
C VAL A 127 -6.98 -13.50 -9.82
N GLY A 128 -7.11 -12.29 -9.27
CA GLY A 128 -6.11 -11.70 -8.39
C GLY A 128 -5.88 -12.54 -7.13
N TYR A 129 -6.95 -12.90 -6.42
CA TYR A 129 -6.86 -13.74 -5.23
C TYR A 129 -6.25 -15.11 -5.55
N GLY A 130 -6.70 -15.77 -6.62
CA GLY A 130 -6.17 -17.07 -7.04
C GLY A 130 -4.68 -17.03 -7.38
N LEU A 131 -4.22 -15.97 -8.07
CA LEU A 131 -2.80 -15.77 -8.38
C LEU A 131 -1.96 -15.64 -7.10
N PHE A 132 -2.36 -14.76 -6.17
CA PHE A 132 -1.61 -14.56 -4.93
C PHE A 132 -1.68 -15.78 -4.00
N ALA A 133 -2.81 -16.48 -3.95
CA ALA A 133 -2.92 -17.76 -3.24
C ALA A 133 -1.94 -18.80 -3.80
N LEU A 134 -1.84 -18.92 -5.14
CA LEU A 134 -0.87 -19.81 -5.77
C LEU A 134 0.58 -19.42 -5.41
N ILE A 135 0.91 -18.13 -5.48
CA ILE A 135 2.24 -17.62 -5.11
C ILE A 135 2.55 -17.96 -3.63
N SER A 136 1.56 -17.85 -2.75
CA SER A 136 1.74 -18.17 -1.33
C SER A 136 2.03 -19.64 -1.05
N LEU A 137 1.62 -20.56 -1.95
CA LEU A 137 1.92 -21.99 -1.83
C LEU A 137 3.34 -22.37 -2.30
N LEU A 138 4.05 -21.44 -2.95
CA LEU A 138 5.42 -21.63 -3.44
C LEU A 138 6.49 -21.19 -2.42
N HIS A 139 6.08 -20.66 -1.27
CA HIS A 139 6.92 -20.22 -0.16
C HIS A 139 6.62 -21.06 1.08
#